data_AF-A0A1F1ZVL9-F1
#
_entry.id   AF-A0A1F1ZVL9-F1
#
_cell.length_a   1.000
_cell.length_b   1.000
_cell.length_c   1.000
_cell.angle_alpha   90.00
_cell.angle_beta   90.00
_cell.angle_gamma   90.00
#
_symmetry.space_group_name_H-M   'P 1'
#
loop_
_entity.id
_entity.type
_entity.pdbx_description
1 polymer ?
#
loop_
_entity_poly.entity_id
_entity_poly.type
_entity_poly.pdbx_seq_one_letter_code
_entity_poly.pdbx_strand_id
1 'polypeptide(L)'
;MTASAPAPLTERTATALAEFTDNIRAMATGSYLRPEDREFWEAPYPESVADQADSIVRDALAAAVGVAARQPADLARLAADSQVDAALLNAEDSEPGGSSSADGTAASSTEMDKDQAHATVLAAAIAGVITPKLVQLKELSDKVEGALLDEEEVRDLKEVFASAANDLSASATILSGHVDNVLET
;
A
#
# COMPACT_ATOMS: atom_id res chain seq x y z
N MET A 1 15.25 -5.44 25.42
CA MET A 1 14.91 -5.64 24.01
C MET A 1 14.55 -4.27 23.45
N THR A 2 15.47 -3.64 22.75
CA THR A 2 15.26 -2.34 22.10
C THR A 2 14.49 -2.61 20.81
N ALA A 3 13.22 -2.20 20.76
CA ALA A 3 12.48 -2.14 19.50
C ALA A 3 13.23 -1.18 18.57
N SER A 4 13.66 -1.67 17.40
CA SER A 4 14.24 -0.83 16.37
C SER A 4 13.19 0.21 15.96
N ALA A 5 13.57 1.48 15.86
CA ALA A 5 12.68 2.49 15.30
C ALA A 5 12.28 2.07 13.88
N PRO A 6 11.03 2.33 13.42
CA PRO A 6 10.65 2.03 12.05
C PRO A 6 11.60 2.77 11.11
N ALA A 7 12.13 2.05 10.12
CA ALA A 7 13.00 2.66 9.13
C ALA A 7 12.23 3.77 8.39
N PRO A 8 12.87 4.91 8.09
CA PRO A 8 12.27 5.90 7.20
C PRO A 8 11.99 5.25 5.83
N LEU A 9 10.93 5.68 5.15
CA LEU A 9 10.66 5.25 3.78
C LEU A 9 11.89 5.50 2.90
N THR A 10 12.23 4.51 2.08
CA THR A 10 13.42 4.54 1.23
C THR A 10 13.16 5.30 -0.07
N GLU A 11 14.23 5.53 -0.83
CA GLU A 11 14.16 6.12 -2.17
C GLU A 11 13.21 5.34 -3.09
N ARG A 12 13.12 4.02 -2.94
CA ARG A 12 12.20 3.19 -3.74
C ARG A 12 10.74 3.61 -3.55
N THR A 13 10.31 3.75 -2.30
CA THR A 13 8.93 4.17 -1.99
C THR A 13 8.68 5.62 -2.43
N ALA A 14 9.69 6.49 -2.30
CA ALA A 14 9.59 7.86 -2.79
C ALA A 14 9.46 7.93 -4.32
N THR A 15 10.19 7.10 -5.06
CA THR A 15 10.11 7.01 -6.53
C THR A 15 8.75 6.48 -6.97
N ALA A 16 8.28 5.37 -6.40
CA ALA A 16 6.96 4.83 -6.73
C ALA A 16 5.83 5.85 -6.47
N LEU A 17 5.92 6.60 -5.35
CA LEU A 17 4.97 7.66 -5.06
C LEU A 17 5.04 8.78 -6.09
N ALA A 18 6.25 9.21 -6.46
CA ALA A 18 6.44 10.25 -7.46
C ALA A 18 5.84 9.84 -8.81
N GLU A 19 6.14 8.63 -9.29
CA GLU A 19 5.62 8.07 -10.54
C GLU A 19 4.09 8.07 -10.56
N PHE A 20 3.43 7.54 -9.52
CA PHE A 20 1.98 7.56 -9.38
C PHE A 20 1.40 8.99 -9.43
N THR A 21 1.97 9.92 -8.65
CA THR A 21 1.44 11.30 -8.56
C THR A 21 1.72 12.12 -9.82
N ASP A 22 2.85 11.88 -10.48
CA ASP A 22 3.23 12.55 -11.71
C ASP A 22 2.35 12.07 -12.87
N ASN A 23 2.02 10.78 -12.94
CA ASN A 23 1.11 10.25 -13.95
C ASN A 23 -0.29 10.86 -13.81
N ILE A 24 -0.88 10.83 -12.60
CA ILE A 24 -2.20 11.45 -12.34
C ILE A 24 -2.20 12.94 -12.70
N ARG A 25 -1.14 13.67 -12.37
CA ARG A 25 -1.02 15.09 -12.72
C ARG A 25 -0.81 15.31 -14.22
N ALA A 26 -0.06 14.44 -14.89
CA ALA A 26 0.10 14.49 -16.34
C ALA A 26 -1.25 14.31 -17.05
N MET A 27 -2.09 13.41 -16.54
CA MET A 27 -3.46 13.20 -17.00
C MET A 27 -4.36 14.40 -16.75
N ALA A 28 -4.25 15.10 -15.62
CA ALA A 28 -5.01 16.32 -15.35
C ALA A 28 -4.59 17.54 -16.22
N THR A 29 -3.31 17.59 -16.60
CA THR A 29 -2.72 18.76 -17.30
C THR A 29 -2.52 18.55 -18.80
N GLY A 30 -2.61 17.31 -19.26
CA GLY A 30 -2.25 16.92 -20.63
C GLY A 30 -0.77 17.15 -20.90
N SER A 31 0.10 17.10 -19.89
CA SER A 31 1.53 17.45 -20.01
C SER A 31 2.29 16.58 -21.03
N TYR A 32 1.81 15.35 -21.23
CA TYR A 32 2.29 14.38 -22.22
C TYR A 32 1.88 14.72 -23.66
N LEU A 33 0.88 15.58 -23.84
CA LEU A 33 0.42 16.01 -25.17
C LEU A 33 1.31 17.11 -25.74
N ARG A 34 1.41 17.13 -27.07
CA ARG A 34 1.98 18.26 -27.79
C ARG A 34 1.07 19.49 -27.67
N PRO A 35 1.60 20.71 -27.74
CA PRO A 35 0.80 21.93 -27.59
C PRO A 35 -0.42 22.00 -28.54
N GLU A 36 -0.24 21.56 -29.79
CA GLU A 36 -1.32 21.54 -30.79
C GLU A 36 -2.44 20.53 -30.49
N ASP A 37 -2.11 19.41 -29.84
CA ASP A 37 -3.10 18.41 -29.44
C ASP A 37 -3.81 18.84 -28.13
N ARG A 38 -3.10 19.57 -27.26
CA ARG A 38 -3.64 20.07 -25.98
C ARG A 38 -4.72 21.13 -26.16
N GLU A 39 -4.71 21.91 -27.25
CA GLU A 39 -5.71 22.96 -27.51
C GLU A 39 -7.14 22.42 -27.64
N PHE A 40 -7.30 21.22 -28.18
CA PHE A 40 -8.59 20.57 -28.41
C PHE A 40 -8.88 19.43 -27.43
N TRP A 41 -8.04 19.29 -26.41
CA TRP A 41 -8.16 18.25 -25.39
C TRP A 41 -8.86 18.79 -24.15
N GLU A 42 -9.75 17.97 -23.60
CA GLU A 42 -10.40 18.22 -22.32
C GLU A 42 -9.85 17.24 -21.29
N ALA A 43 -9.46 17.77 -20.13
CA ALA A 43 -8.92 16.95 -19.06
C ALA A 43 -9.99 15.99 -18.51
N PRO A 44 -9.62 14.73 -18.20
CA PRO A 44 -10.54 13.77 -17.59
C PRO A 44 -11.03 14.25 -16.22
N TYR A 45 -10.20 15.04 -15.51
CA TYR A 45 -10.50 15.66 -14.24
C TYR A 45 -9.64 16.91 -14.03
N PRO A 46 -10.07 17.87 -13.19
CA PRO A 46 -9.30 19.08 -12.94
C PRO A 46 -8.02 18.81 -12.13
N GLU A 47 -7.01 19.67 -12.24
CA GLU A 47 -5.76 19.58 -11.48
C GLU A 47 -5.97 19.52 -9.96
N SER A 48 -7.04 20.15 -9.45
CA SER A 48 -7.39 20.09 -8.02
C SER A 48 -7.79 18.70 -7.54
N VAL A 49 -8.22 17.80 -8.43
CA VAL A 49 -8.47 16.39 -8.11
C VAL A 49 -7.16 15.63 -8.02
N ALA A 50 -6.20 15.89 -8.92
CA ALA A 50 -4.84 15.34 -8.83
C ALA A 50 -4.14 15.76 -7.52
N ASP A 51 -4.27 17.04 -7.14
CA ASP A 51 -3.71 17.56 -5.89
C ASP A 51 -4.32 16.89 -4.65
N GLN A 52 -5.63 16.63 -4.69
CA GLN A 52 -6.32 15.92 -3.61
C GLN A 52 -5.86 14.46 -3.52
N ALA A 53 -5.69 13.78 -4.66
CA ALA A 53 -5.19 12.41 -4.71
C ALA A 53 -3.77 12.30 -4.10
N ASP A 54 -2.85 13.19 -4.50
CA ASP A 54 -1.49 13.28 -3.96
C ASP A 54 -1.52 13.46 -2.43
N SER A 55 -2.34 14.39 -1.93
CA SER A 55 -2.50 14.62 -0.49
C SER A 55 -3.03 13.38 0.24
N ILE A 56 -4.02 12.68 -0.32
CA ILE A 56 -4.62 11.49 0.29
C ILE A 56 -3.60 10.36 0.40
N VAL A 57 -2.82 10.10 -0.64
CA VAL A 57 -1.82 9.03 -0.65
C VAL A 57 -0.65 9.35 0.29
N ARG A 58 -0.18 10.60 0.32
CA ARG A 58 0.83 11.03 1.29
C ARG A 58 0.36 10.90 2.74
N ASP A 59 -0.89 11.27 3.02
CA ASP A 59 -1.49 11.08 4.34
C ASP A 59 -1.58 9.60 4.72
N ALA A 60 -1.92 8.72 3.77
CA ALA A 60 -1.98 7.28 4.00
C ALA A 60 -0.60 6.69 4.31
N LEU A 61 0.44 7.10 3.57
CA LEU A 61 1.83 6.71 3.85
C LEU A 61 2.30 7.22 5.22
N ALA A 62 1.97 8.47 5.58
CA ALA A 62 2.29 9.01 6.89
C ALA A 62 1.59 8.23 8.02
N ALA A 63 0.34 7.81 7.81
CA ALA A 63 -0.39 6.97 8.74
C ALA A 63 0.26 5.58 8.89
N ALA A 64 0.70 4.97 7.79
CA ALA A 64 1.42 3.69 7.79
C ALA A 64 2.73 3.76 8.60
N VAL A 65 3.55 4.78 8.35
CA VAL A 65 4.77 5.05 9.13
C VAL A 65 4.45 5.26 10.62
N GLY A 66 3.39 5.99 10.92
CA GLY A 66 2.93 6.22 12.29
C GLY A 66 2.47 4.95 13.02
N VAL A 67 1.99 3.94 12.29
CA VAL A 67 1.66 2.62 12.86
C VAL A 67 2.90 1.83 13.17
N ALA A 68 3.90 1.80 12.27
CA ALA A 68 5.14 1.05 12.49
C ALA A 68 5.94 1.51 13.72
N ALA A 69 5.69 2.72 14.23
CA ALA A 69 6.28 3.23 15.47
C ALA A 69 5.58 2.77 16.76
N ARG A 70 4.44 2.08 16.67
CA ARG A 70 3.59 1.74 17.83
C ARG A 70 4.10 0.53 18.60
N GLN A 71 3.62 0.39 19.84
CA GLN A 71 3.94 -0.78 20.66
C GLN A 71 3.22 -2.02 20.12
N PRO A 72 3.76 -3.25 20.33
CA PRO A 72 3.16 -4.48 19.82
C PRO A 72 1.70 -4.72 20.24
N ALA A 73 1.33 -4.32 21.45
CA ALA A 73 -0.05 -4.44 21.93
C ALA A 73 -1.03 -3.55 21.15
N ASP A 74 -0.59 -2.35 20.75
CA ASP A 74 -1.39 -1.43 19.94
C ASP A 74 -1.50 -1.94 18.50
N LEU A 75 -0.43 -2.51 17.95
CA LEU A 75 -0.45 -3.17 16.64
C LEU A 75 -1.45 -4.32 16.61
N ALA A 76 -1.40 -5.21 17.60
CA ALA A 76 -2.32 -6.35 17.70
C ALA A 76 -3.78 -5.88 17.78
N ARG A 77 -4.06 -4.80 18.52
CA ARG A 77 -5.40 -4.22 18.58
C ARG A 77 -5.84 -3.66 17.23
N LEU A 78 -5.00 -2.85 16.58
CA LEU A 78 -5.31 -2.29 15.26
C LEU A 78 -5.53 -3.38 14.20
N ALA A 79 -4.70 -4.42 14.23
CA ALA A 79 -4.84 -5.58 13.35
C ALA A 79 -6.15 -6.32 13.58
N ALA A 80 -6.55 -6.54 14.84
CA ALA A 80 -7.82 -7.18 15.17
C ALA A 80 -9.04 -6.34 14.74
N ASP A 81 -8.93 -5.01 14.78
CA ASP A 81 -9.96 -4.08 14.32
C ASP A 81 -9.93 -3.86 12.79
N SER A 82 -8.92 -4.39 12.08
CA SER A 82 -8.76 -4.23 10.64
C SER A 82 -9.75 -5.08 9.86
N GLN A 83 -10.25 -4.55 8.74
CA GLN A 83 -11.15 -5.25 7.82
C GLN A 83 -10.40 -6.02 6.73
N VAL A 84 -9.18 -6.47 7.01
CA VAL A 84 -8.38 -7.22 6.04
C VAL A 84 -9.02 -8.57 5.77
N ASP A 85 -9.10 -8.96 4.50
CA ASP A 85 -9.66 -10.24 4.09
C ASP A 85 -8.91 -11.40 4.75
N ALA A 86 -9.65 -12.33 5.37
CA ALA A 86 -9.08 -13.50 6.00
C ALA A 86 -8.28 -14.37 5.00
N ALA A 87 -8.64 -14.38 3.71
CA ALA A 87 -7.89 -15.06 2.67
C ALA A 87 -6.48 -14.47 2.50
N LEU A 88 -6.33 -13.14 2.58
CA LEU A 88 -5.01 -12.48 2.51
C LEU A 88 -4.13 -12.85 3.70
N LEU A 89 -4.70 -12.90 4.90
CA LEU A 89 -3.98 -13.27 6.11
C LEU A 89 -3.51 -14.74 6.09
N ASN A 90 -4.26 -15.62 5.42
CA ASN A 90 -3.94 -17.05 5.31
C ASN A 90 -3.09 -17.41 4.08
N ALA A 91 -2.95 -16.49 3.11
CA ALA A 91 -2.20 -16.75 1.87
C ALA A 91 -0.68 -16.92 2.11
N GLU A 92 -0.14 -16.35 3.19
CA GLU A 92 1.29 -16.47 3.52
C GLU A 92 1.69 -17.86 4.04
N ASP A 93 0.72 -18.74 4.37
CA ASP A 93 0.95 -20.09 4.91
C ASP A 93 0.97 -21.19 3.81
N SER A 94 0.61 -20.83 2.57
CA SER A 94 0.41 -21.78 1.46
C SER A 94 1.57 -21.80 0.47
N GLU A 95 2.73 -22.33 0.85
CA GLU A 95 3.74 -22.79 -0.14
C GLU A 95 3.39 -24.19 -0.68
N PRO A 96 3.27 -24.41 -2.00
CA PRO A 96 3.17 -25.74 -2.57
C PRO A 96 4.58 -26.29 -2.86
N GLY A 97 5.18 -27.08 -1.95
CA GLY A 97 6.47 -27.71 -2.30
C GLY A 97 7.27 -28.38 -1.20
N GLY A 98 6.65 -29.22 -0.36
CA GLY A 98 7.40 -30.08 0.55
C GLY A 98 8.19 -31.16 -0.20
N SER A 99 9.52 -30.99 -0.31
CA SER A 99 10.45 -32.13 -0.38
C SER A 99 11.24 -32.18 0.92
N SER A 100 10.75 -33.00 1.83
CA SER A 100 11.34 -33.24 3.15
C SER A 100 12.68 -33.96 3.01
N SER A 101 13.75 -33.31 3.45
CA SER A 101 14.96 -33.96 3.95
C SER A 101 15.24 -33.36 5.33
N ALA A 102 14.93 -34.14 6.36
CA ALA A 102 15.22 -33.80 7.74
C ALA A 102 16.71 -33.96 8.01
N ASP A 103 17.40 -32.84 8.23
CA ASP A 103 18.62 -32.81 9.05
C ASP A 103 18.73 -31.43 9.74
N GLY A 104 19.20 -31.45 10.99
CA GLY A 104 18.81 -30.48 12.02
C GLY A 104 19.21 -29.02 11.81
N THR A 105 18.27 -28.10 12.08
CA THR A 105 18.48 -26.76 12.68
C THR A 105 17.11 -26.23 13.19
N ALA A 106 16.68 -26.64 14.38
CA ALA A 106 15.37 -26.26 14.94
C ALA A 106 15.27 -24.79 15.41
N ALA A 107 16.39 -24.07 15.52
CA ALA A 107 16.39 -22.67 15.96
C ALA A 107 15.99 -21.69 14.85
N SER A 108 16.34 -21.99 13.59
CA SER A 108 16.11 -21.08 12.45
C SER A 108 14.65 -20.97 12.04
N SER A 109 13.86 -22.04 12.22
CA SER A 109 12.43 -22.03 11.88
C SER A 109 11.62 -21.15 12.84
N THR A 110 11.96 -21.15 14.14
CA THR A 110 11.19 -20.43 15.17
C THR A 110 11.35 -18.90 15.10
N GLU A 111 12.48 -18.39 14.60
CA GLU A 111 12.69 -16.95 14.41
C GLU A 111 12.01 -16.46 13.13
N MET A 112 12.07 -17.24 12.05
CA MET A 112 11.40 -16.94 10.78
C MET A 112 9.88 -16.86 10.95
N ASP A 113 9.29 -17.80 11.70
CA ASP A 113 7.85 -17.81 12.02
C ASP A 113 7.41 -16.56 12.80
N LYS A 114 8.29 -16.02 13.66
CA LYS A 114 8.00 -14.81 14.45
C LYS A 114 8.10 -13.54 13.63
N ASP A 115 9.10 -13.45 12.77
CA ASP A 115 9.29 -12.30 11.88
C ASP A 115 8.14 -12.22 10.86
N GLN A 116 7.70 -13.37 10.33
CA GLN A 116 6.52 -13.46 9.48
C GLN A 116 5.25 -13.07 10.25
N ALA A 117 5.01 -13.64 11.42
CA ALA A 117 3.84 -13.27 12.24
C ALA A 117 3.83 -11.77 12.60
N HIS A 118 4.99 -11.19 12.89
CA HIS A 118 5.12 -9.75 13.11
C HIS A 118 4.78 -8.95 11.85
N ALA A 119 5.31 -9.34 10.69
CA ALA A 119 5.06 -8.68 9.42
C ALA A 119 3.57 -8.73 9.01
N THR A 120 2.89 -9.86 9.25
CA THR A 120 1.44 -10.04 9.05
C THR A 120 0.63 -9.11 9.96
N VAL A 121 0.94 -9.09 11.27
CA VAL A 121 0.24 -8.23 12.24
C VAL A 121 0.45 -6.75 11.92
N LEU A 122 1.67 -6.36 11.56
CA LEU A 122 1.97 -4.99 11.19
C LEU A 122 1.26 -4.59 9.90
N ALA A 123 1.23 -5.45 8.87
CA ALA A 123 0.49 -5.20 7.63
C ALA A 123 -1.00 -5.03 7.89
N ALA A 124 -1.60 -5.88 8.72
CA ALA A 124 -3.01 -5.77 9.08
C ALA A 124 -3.31 -4.47 9.86
N ALA A 125 -2.45 -4.09 10.80
CA ALA A 125 -2.57 -2.82 11.53
C ALA A 125 -2.46 -1.61 10.60
N ILE A 126 -1.51 -1.64 9.63
CA ILE A 126 -1.35 -0.58 8.62
C ILE A 126 -2.61 -0.52 7.74
N ALA A 127 -3.07 -1.65 7.22
CA ALA A 127 -4.27 -1.75 6.40
C ALA A 127 -5.49 -1.12 7.10
N GLY A 128 -5.68 -1.43 8.40
CA GLY A 128 -6.76 -0.84 9.20
C GLY A 128 -6.73 0.69 9.24
N VAL A 129 -5.55 1.31 9.36
CA VAL A 129 -5.46 2.78 9.44
C VAL A 129 -5.50 3.48 8.08
N ILE A 130 -5.05 2.83 7.00
CA ILE A 130 -5.06 3.44 5.66
C ILE A 130 -6.40 3.25 4.94
N THR A 131 -7.23 2.28 5.36
CA THR A 131 -8.53 1.99 4.74
C THR A 131 -9.40 3.24 4.54
N PRO A 132 -9.60 4.13 5.54
CA PRO A 132 -10.39 5.34 5.33
C PRO A 132 -9.83 6.27 4.24
N LYS A 133 -8.51 6.30 4.05
CA LYS A 133 -7.84 7.09 3.01
C LYS A 133 -8.01 6.46 1.63
N LEU A 134 -7.93 5.13 1.53
CA LEU A 134 -8.21 4.41 0.29
C LEU A 134 -9.68 4.58 -0.14
N VAL A 135 -10.62 4.50 0.80
CA VAL A 135 -12.04 4.80 0.54
C VAL A 135 -12.22 6.25 0.07
N GLN A 136 -11.55 7.21 0.72
CA GLN A 136 -11.58 8.61 0.29
C GLN A 136 -11.03 8.79 -1.13
N LEU A 137 -9.96 8.08 -1.49
CA LEU A 137 -9.37 8.12 -2.83
C LEU A 137 -10.32 7.51 -3.88
N LYS A 138 -10.96 6.39 -3.55
CA LYS A 138 -12.00 5.77 -4.40
C LYS A 138 -13.18 6.71 -4.61
N GLU A 139 -13.72 7.30 -3.54
CA GLU A 139 -14.80 8.27 -3.63
C GLU A 139 -14.43 9.51 -4.47
N LEU A 140 -13.15 9.90 -4.45
CA LEU A 140 -12.64 10.97 -5.30
C LEU A 140 -12.62 10.54 -6.78
N SER A 141 -12.20 9.31 -7.07
CA SER A 141 -12.23 8.73 -8.42
C SER A 141 -13.66 8.58 -8.96
N ASP A 142 -14.59 8.09 -8.13
CA ASP A 142 -15.98 7.89 -8.52
C ASP A 142 -16.68 9.23 -8.90
N LYS A 143 -16.26 10.36 -8.30
CA LYS A 143 -16.76 11.70 -8.66
C LYS A 143 -16.30 12.16 -10.04
N VAL A 144 -15.24 11.57 -10.57
CA VAL A 144 -14.71 11.82 -11.92
C VAL A 144 -14.87 10.59 -12.81
N GLU A 145 -15.96 9.85 -12.59
CA GLU A 145 -16.38 8.70 -13.39
C GLU A 145 -15.33 7.58 -13.47
N GLY A 146 -14.52 7.42 -12.41
CA GLY A 146 -13.47 6.41 -12.34
C GLY A 146 -12.18 6.79 -13.06
N ALA A 147 -12.11 7.98 -13.68
CA ALA A 147 -10.98 8.37 -14.52
C ALA A 147 -9.66 8.59 -13.75
N LEU A 148 -9.70 8.70 -12.42
CA LEU A 148 -8.52 8.91 -11.58
C LEU A 148 -7.82 7.61 -11.17
N LEU A 149 -8.56 6.51 -11.06
CA LEU A 149 -8.06 5.22 -10.57
C LEU A 149 -8.47 4.14 -11.57
N ASP A 150 -7.79 4.09 -12.70
CA ASP A 150 -7.93 2.97 -13.63
C ASP A 150 -7.05 1.78 -13.21
N GLU A 151 -7.00 0.73 -14.05
CA GLU A 151 -6.21 -0.47 -13.77
C GLU A 151 -4.70 -0.21 -13.63
N GLU A 152 -4.16 0.80 -14.32
CA GLU A 152 -2.76 1.22 -14.23
C GLU A 152 -2.51 2.03 -12.97
N GLU A 153 -3.34 3.03 -12.65
CA GLU A 153 -3.16 3.80 -11.42
C GLU A 153 -3.34 2.95 -10.14
N VAL A 154 -4.26 1.98 -10.16
CA VAL A 154 -4.40 1.02 -9.05
C VAL A 154 -3.15 0.15 -8.93
N ARG A 155 -2.54 -0.27 -10.04
CA ARG A 155 -1.29 -1.05 -10.04
C ARG A 155 -0.13 -0.25 -9.47
N ASP A 156 0.02 1.01 -9.88
CA ASP A 156 1.07 1.90 -9.38
C ASP A 156 0.90 2.16 -7.88
N LEU A 157 -0.34 2.39 -7.44
CA LEU A 157 -0.64 2.56 -6.02
C LEU A 157 -0.34 1.29 -5.20
N LYS A 158 -0.59 0.10 -5.75
CA LYS A 158 -0.19 -1.17 -5.13
C LYS A 158 1.34 -1.25 -4.99
N GLU A 159 2.10 -0.78 -5.98
CA GLU A 159 3.56 -0.72 -5.89
C GLU A 159 4.04 0.26 -4.80
N VAL A 160 3.41 1.43 -4.67
CA VAL A 160 3.68 2.40 -3.59
C VAL A 160 3.55 1.71 -2.22
N PHE A 161 2.41 1.05 -1.97
CA PHE A 161 2.16 0.42 -0.68
C PHE A 161 2.96 -0.87 -0.48
N ALA A 162 3.24 -1.64 -1.53
CA ALA A 162 4.14 -2.79 -1.44
C ALA A 162 5.58 -2.36 -1.08
N SER A 163 6.09 -1.28 -1.68
CA SER A 163 7.39 -0.72 -1.34
C SER A 163 7.41 -0.20 0.10
N ALA A 164 6.38 0.55 0.52
CA ALA A 164 6.25 1.02 1.89
C ALA A 164 6.17 -0.13 2.91
N ALA A 165 5.45 -1.21 2.60
CA ALA A 165 5.40 -2.38 3.46
C ALA A 165 6.78 -3.00 3.68
N ASN A 166 7.57 -3.15 2.61
CA ASN A 166 8.94 -3.67 2.71
C ASN A 166 9.84 -2.75 3.57
N ASP A 167 9.74 -1.44 3.40
CA ASP A 167 10.50 -0.48 4.21
C ASP A 167 10.13 -0.55 5.69
N LEU A 168 8.87 -0.85 6.00
CA LEU A 168 8.34 -0.93 7.37
C LEU A 168 8.44 -2.33 7.97
N SER A 169 9.03 -3.31 7.27
CA SER A 169 9.06 -4.73 7.67
C SER A 169 7.65 -5.33 7.88
N ALA A 170 6.69 -4.91 7.05
CA ALA A 170 5.34 -5.45 6.97
C ALA A 170 5.19 -6.35 5.73
N SER A 171 4.18 -7.21 5.71
CA SER A 171 3.87 -8.03 4.53
C SER A 171 3.38 -7.16 3.36
N ALA A 172 4.18 -7.11 2.29
CA ALA A 172 3.83 -6.44 1.04
C ALA A 172 2.67 -7.12 0.31
N THR A 173 2.56 -8.45 0.40
CA THR A 173 1.47 -9.23 -0.21
C THR A 173 0.13 -8.86 0.42
N ILE A 174 0.06 -8.81 1.76
CA ILE A 174 -1.17 -8.44 2.47
C ILE A 174 -1.54 -6.99 2.14
N LEU A 175 -0.58 -6.07 2.18
CA LEU A 175 -0.92 -4.66 2.00
C LEU A 175 -1.33 -4.33 0.56
N SER A 176 -0.63 -4.87 -0.44
CA SER A 176 -1.00 -4.68 -1.86
C SER A 176 -2.33 -5.36 -2.21
N GLY A 177 -2.60 -6.56 -1.68
CA GLY A 177 -3.89 -7.22 -1.85
C GLY A 177 -5.03 -6.47 -1.16
N HIS A 178 -4.77 -5.86 0.00
CA HIS A 178 -5.77 -5.02 0.68
C HIS A 178 -6.10 -3.75 -0.12
N VAL A 179 -5.10 -3.11 -0.71
CA VAL A 179 -5.30 -1.95 -1.60
C VAL A 179 -6.21 -2.32 -2.76
N ASP A 180 -5.93 -3.45 -3.41
CA ASP A 180 -6.76 -4.00 -4.49
C ASP A 180 -8.22 -4.17 -4.06
N ASN A 181 -8.44 -4.92 -2.98
CA ASN A 181 -9.77 -5.22 -2.49
C ASN A 181 -10.58 -3.95 -2.17
N VAL A 182 -9.97 -2.94 -1.56
CA VAL A 182 -10.68 -1.69 -1.20
C VAL A 182 -11.03 -0.86 -2.43
N LEU A 183 -10.19 -0.87 -3.48
CA LEU A 183 -10.40 -0.04 -4.67
C LEU A 183 -11.28 -0.72 -5.72
N GLU A 184 -11.32 -2.06 -5.76
CA GLU A 184 -12.16 -2.84 -6.67
C GLU A 184 -13.60 -3.10 -6.15
N THR A 185 -13.88 -2.82 -4.86
CA THR A 185 -15.21 -2.98 -4.25
C THR A 185 -16.11 -1.76 -4.46
#